data_AF-A0AA43LCW4-F1
#
_entry.id   AF-A0AA43LCW4-F1
#
_cell.length_a   1.000
_cell.length_b   1.000
_cell.length_c   1.000
_cell.angle_alpha   90.00
_cell.angle_beta   90.00
_cell.angle_gamma   90.00
#
_symmetry.space_group_name_H-M   'P 1'
#
loop_
_entity.id
_entity.type
_entity.pdbx_description
1 polymer ?
#
loop_
_entity_poly.entity_id
_entity_poly.type
_entity_poly.pdbx_seq_one_letter_code
_entity_poly.pdbx_strand_id
1 'polypeptide(L)'
;MAIKLGIQGIIKRVHEVKLDGKPLICLEVEAQSEKSHSNLSIFSSSIFSTIELSVLVRQKVFNSVFSGESFDLLVGEKLEAKGVLSLDIPMSLIDGEIAMIAYDLSKKLAEEIDLRSNREKRIENATLTRKEAHEKINLIQKEAADRVKLIKKEAAEKISLIQAEKRALRALMSFTYDIPIEEIDIPDSFAEPNPNKMLAKLEEYQVNPDLTGVLVYPNNGKLTLYDGYTKYLIALDQGITRLQVEVICKPKFATNI
;
A
#
# COMPACT_ATOMS: atom_id res chain seq x y z
N MET A 1 20.05 54.35 -36.47
CA MET A 1 19.13 53.19 -36.68
C MET A 1 18.68 52.75 -35.30
N ALA A 2 17.38 52.83 -34.98
CA ALA A 2 16.89 52.52 -33.63
C ALA A 2 16.94 51.00 -33.38
N ILE A 3 17.73 50.58 -32.39
CA ILE A 3 17.85 49.19 -31.99
C ILE A 3 16.61 48.81 -31.17
N LYS A 4 15.82 47.86 -31.68
CA LYS A 4 14.67 47.30 -30.96
C LYS A 4 15.14 46.12 -30.11
N LEU A 5 14.97 46.21 -28.80
CA LEU A 5 15.31 45.16 -27.83
C LEU A 5 14.05 44.58 -27.20
N GLY A 6 14.11 43.29 -26.90
CA GLY A 6 13.20 42.61 -25.97
C GLY A 6 13.97 42.24 -24.71
N ILE A 7 13.47 42.66 -23.55
CA ILE A 7 14.05 42.30 -22.24
C ILE A 7 13.07 41.37 -21.53
N GLN A 8 13.63 40.29 -20.96
CA GLN A 8 12.97 39.48 -19.94
C GLN A 8 13.78 39.59 -18.65
N GLY A 9 13.13 39.94 -17.54
CA GLY A 9 13.81 40.13 -16.27
C GLY A 9 12.85 40.27 -15.09
N ILE A 10 13.43 40.39 -13.90
CA ILE A 10 12.69 40.53 -12.64
C ILE A 10 12.69 41.99 -12.22
N ILE A 11 11.52 42.56 -11.95
CA ILE A 11 11.39 43.92 -11.46
C ILE A 11 11.93 43.99 -10.02
N LYS A 12 12.88 44.89 -9.76
CA LYS A 12 13.45 45.15 -8.44
C LYS A 12 12.80 46.35 -7.76
N ARG A 13 12.45 47.35 -8.55
CA ARG A 13 11.90 48.60 -8.05
C ARG A 13 11.09 49.29 -9.12
N VAL A 14 10.06 50.01 -8.68
CA VAL A 14 9.19 50.81 -9.54
C VAL A 14 9.05 52.19 -8.93
N HIS A 15 9.29 53.23 -9.72
CA HIS A 15 9.12 54.61 -9.28
C HIS A 15 8.77 55.55 -10.44
N GLU A 16 8.20 56.71 -10.11
CA GLU A 16 7.84 57.74 -11.09
C GLU A 16 9.02 58.66 -11.39
N VAL A 17 9.23 58.94 -12.68
CA VAL A 17 10.21 59.93 -13.16
C VAL A 17 9.56 60.87 -14.17
N LYS A 18 10.09 62.09 -14.31
CA LYS A 18 9.61 63.07 -15.28
C LYS A 18 10.70 63.37 -16.31
N LEU A 19 10.37 63.19 -17.58
CA LEU A 19 11.22 63.58 -18.71
C LEU A 19 10.48 64.64 -19.51
N ASP A 20 11.08 65.83 -19.66
CA ASP A 20 10.46 66.98 -20.34
C ASP A 20 9.02 67.28 -19.88
N GLY A 21 8.80 67.19 -18.57
CA GLY A 21 7.49 67.43 -17.93
C GLY A 21 6.46 66.30 -18.13
N LYS A 22 6.79 65.22 -18.84
CA LYS A 22 5.91 64.07 -19.04
C LYS A 22 6.17 62.99 -17.99
N PRO A 23 5.13 62.45 -17.33
CA PRO A 23 5.29 61.39 -16.35
C PRO A 23 5.61 60.07 -17.05
N LEU A 24 6.68 59.42 -16.59
CA LEU A 24 7.11 58.09 -16.98
C LEU A 24 7.23 57.23 -15.72
N ILE A 25 7.06 55.93 -15.91
CA ILE A 25 7.31 54.93 -14.87
C ILE A 25 8.65 54.28 -15.19
N CYS A 26 9.57 54.33 -14.22
CA CYS A 26 10.84 53.64 -14.26
C CYS A 26 10.70 52.29 -13.56
N LEU A 27 11.05 51.23 -14.29
CA LEU A 27 11.15 49.87 -13.78
C LEU A 27 12.64 49.51 -13.74
N GLU A 28 13.20 49.33 -12.55
CA GLU A 28 14.53 48.74 -12.39
C GLU A 28 14.38 47.23 -12.53
N VAL A 29 15.06 46.65 -13.52
CA VAL A 29 14.92 45.26 -13.92
C VAL A 29 16.27 44.59 -13.88
N GLU A 30 16.35 43.47 -13.16
CA GLU A 30 17.50 42.58 -13.21
C GLU A 30 17.27 41.58 -14.35
N ALA A 31 18.06 41.69 -15.41
CA ALA A 31 18.03 40.77 -16.54
C ALA A 31 19.19 39.77 -16.43
N GLN A 32 18.87 38.48 -16.57
CA GLN A 32 19.89 37.44 -16.73
C GLN A 32 20.15 37.25 -18.22
N SER A 33 21.42 37.34 -18.62
CA SER A 33 21.85 37.01 -19.97
C SER A 33 21.70 35.51 -20.20
N GLU A 34 20.52 35.06 -20.64
CA GLU A 34 20.37 33.73 -21.21
C GLU A 34 20.78 33.78 -22.68
N LYS A 35 21.66 32.86 -23.10
CA LYS A 35 22.03 32.60 -24.49
C LYS A 35 20.75 32.26 -25.29
N SER A 36 20.06 33.29 -25.76
CA SER A 36 18.91 33.13 -26.64
C SER A 36 19.20 33.87 -27.94
N HIS A 37 19.05 33.13 -29.03
CA HIS A 37 19.25 33.57 -30.39
C HIS A 37 18.35 34.77 -30.71
N SER A 38 18.87 35.98 -30.53
CA SER A 38 18.30 37.19 -31.10
C SER A 38 19.45 38.05 -31.63
N ASN A 39 19.21 38.75 -32.74
CA ASN A 39 20.19 39.48 -33.55
C ASN A 39 20.79 40.73 -32.86
N LEU A 40 20.95 40.70 -31.54
CA LEU A 40 21.58 41.74 -30.74
C LEU A 40 22.75 41.14 -29.96
N SER A 41 23.84 40.90 -30.69
CA SER A 41 25.17 40.82 -30.12
C SER A 41 25.62 42.23 -29.72
N ILE A 42 25.06 42.73 -28.63
CA ILE A 42 25.68 43.81 -27.87
C ILE A 42 26.04 43.16 -26.55
N PHE A 43 27.35 43.12 -26.25
CA PHE A 43 27.99 42.45 -25.12
C PHE A 43 28.29 40.95 -25.30
N SER A 44 29.31 40.69 -26.13
CA SER A 44 30.12 39.48 -25.99
C SER A 44 31.13 39.67 -24.85
N SER A 45 30.90 39.05 -23.70
CA SER A 45 31.98 38.48 -22.88
C SER A 45 31.39 37.61 -21.76
N SER A 46 31.36 36.31 -22.01
CA SER A 46 31.85 35.20 -21.17
C SER A 46 31.72 35.22 -19.63
N ILE A 47 30.86 36.03 -19.02
CA ILE A 47 30.58 36.03 -17.59
C ILE A 47 29.05 36.10 -17.46
N PHE A 48 28.45 35.25 -16.64
CA PHE A 48 27.05 35.42 -16.22
C PHE A 48 26.98 36.68 -15.35
N SER A 49 27.01 37.86 -15.95
CA SER A 49 26.75 39.12 -15.27
C SER A 49 25.26 39.38 -15.31
N THR A 50 24.67 39.59 -14.14
CA THR A 50 23.36 40.23 -14.04
C THR A 50 23.50 41.66 -14.54
N ILE A 51 22.65 42.06 -15.48
CA ILE A 51 22.66 43.43 -16.00
C ILE A 51 21.48 44.15 -15.36
N GLU A 52 21.78 45.23 -14.66
CA GLU A 52 20.77 46.12 -14.09
C GLU A 52 20.35 47.13 -15.17
N LEU A 53 19.09 47.03 -15.58
CA LEU A 53 18.50 47.81 -16.65
C LEU A 53 17.35 48.63 -16.12
N SER A 54 17.20 49.83 -16.66
CA SER A 54 16.09 50.70 -16.29
C SER A 54 15.18 50.87 -17.49
N VAL A 55 13.95 50.40 -17.32
CA VAL A 55 12.94 50.41 -18.38
C VAL A 55 11.97 51.56 -18.10
N LEU A 56 11.98 52.54 -18.99
CA LEU A 56 11.05 53.66 -18.96
C LEU A 56 9.81 53.34 -19.78
N VAL A 57 8.66 53.48 -19.13
CA VAL A 57 7.35 53.19 -19.69
C VAL A 57 6.48 54.43 -19.58
N ARG A 58 5.69 54.73 -20.61
CA ARG A 58 4.68 55.80 -20.50
C ARG A 58 3.64 55.40 -19.45
N GLN A 59 3.29 56.32 -18.55
CA GLN A 59 2.33 56.05 -17.47
C GLN A 59 1.00 55.48 -17.99
N LYS A 60 0.50 55.95 -19.14
CA LYS A 60 -0.72 55.39 -19.77
C LYS A 60 -0.60 53.91 -20.13
N VAL A 61 0.57 53.49 -20.65
CA VAL A 61 0.84 52.10 -21.03
C VAL A 61 1.01 51.25 -19.77
N PHE A 62 1.77 51.74 -18.80
CA PHE A 62 1.92 51.10 -17.51
C PHE A 62 0.57 50.86 -16.83
N ASN A 63 -0.27 51.89 -16.73
CA ASN A 63 -1.60 51.79 -16.12
C ASN A 63 -2.53 50.83 -16.86
N SER A 64 -2.36 50.63 -18.17
CA SER A 64 -3.15 49.66 -18.93
C SER A 64 -2.76 48.21 -18.63
N VAL A 65 -1.53 47.98 -18.16
CA VAL A 65 -1.00 46.63 -17.88
C VAL A 65 -1.11 46.30 -16.39
N PHE A 66 -0.90 47.27 -15.52
CA PHE A 66 -0.85 47.09 -14.06
C PHE A 66 -1.98 47.84 -13.32
N SER A 67 -3.17 47.93 -13.94
CA SER A 67 -4.28 48.73 -13.41
C SER A 67 -4.63 48.34 -11.96
N GLY A 68 -4.42 49.26 -11.02
CA GLY A 68 -4.82 49.09 -9.61
C GLY A 68 -3.80 48.40 -8.70
N GLU A 69 -2.61 48.03 -9.21
CA GLU A 69 -1.54 47.47 -8.37
C GLU A 69 -0.67 48.59 -7.77
N SER A 70 -0.31 48.47 -6.48
CA SER A 70 0.69 49.36 -5.88
C SER A 70 2.09 48.98 -6.37
N PHE A 71 2.99 49.95 -6.48
CA PHE A 71 4.36 49.73 -6.96
C PHE A 71 5.11 48.63 -6.19
N ASP A 72 4.84 48.50 -4.89
CA ASP A 72 5.46 47.48 -4.04
C ASP A 72 5.06 46.04 -4.41
N LEU A 73 3.86 45.84 -4.98
CA LEU A 73 3.36 44.53 -5.40
C LEU A 73 3.97 44.05 -6.72
N LEU A 74 4.68 44.92 -7.44
CA LEU A 74 5.31 44.61 -8.72
C LEU A 74 6.75 44.11 -8.56
N VAL A 75 7.35 44.29 -7.38
CA VAL A 75 8.70 43.83 -7.11
C VAL A 75 8.71 42.30 -7.05
N GLY A 76 9.61 41.67 -7.82
CA GLY A 76 9.71 40.21 -7.95
C GLY A 76 8.96 39.64 -9.15
N GLU A 77 8.12 40.43 -9.82
CA GLU A 77 7.37 40.00 -11.00
C GLU A 77 8.26 39.87 -12.24
N LYS A 78 7.95 38.88 -13.09
CA LYS A 78 8.61 38.70 -14.39
C LYS A 78 8.00 39.65 -15.41
N LEU A 79 8.85 40.49 -15.97
CA LEU A 79 8.50 41.45 -17.01
C LEU A 79 8.97 40.96 -18.37
N GLU A 80 8.12 41.07 -19.39
CA GLU A 80 8.55 41.08 -20.79
C GLU A 80 8.27 42.46 -21.39
N ALA A 81 9.33 43.14 -21.83
CA ALA A 81 9.24 44.49 -22.38
C ALA A 81 9.91 44.56 -23.76
N LYS A 82 9.25 45.19 -24.73
CA LYS A 82 9.80 45.47 -26.06
C LYS A 82 9.93 46.98 -26.27
N GLY A 83 11.14 47.42 -26.60
CA GLY A 83 11.50 48.84 -26.58
C GLY A 83 12.66 49.20 -27.50
N VAL A 84 13.03 50.48 -27.47
CA VAL A 84 14.20 51.02 -28.15
C VAL A 84 15.22 51.43 -27.09
N LEU A 85 16.49 51.03 -27.27
CA LEU A 85 17.58 51.48 -26.41
C LEU A 85 17.86 52.97 -26.64
N SER A 86 17.98 53.76 -25.56
CA SER A 86 18.28 55.19 -25.67
C SER A 86 19.33 55.58 -24.64
N LEU A 87 20.56 55.82 -25.11
CA LEU A 87 21.66 56.32 -24.29
C LEU A 87 21.60 57.84 -24.05
N ASP A 88 20.82 58.56 -24.85
CA ASP A 88 20.72 60.03 -24.80
C ASP A 88 19.83 60.55 -23.65
N ILE A 89 19.29 59.66 -22.81
CA ILE A 89 18.54 60.09 -21.62
C ILE A 89 19.56 60.33 -20.51
N PRO A 90 19.50 61.46 -19.78
CA PRO A 90 20.44 61.72 -18.69
C PRO A 90 20.41 60.58 -17.67
N MET A 91 21.53 59.87 -17.51
CA MET A 91 21.67 58.78 -16.52
C MET A 91 21.38 59.26 -15.09
N SER A 92 21.52 60.56 -14.82
CA SER A 92 21.12 61.15 -13.53
C SER A 92 19.62 61.03 -13.21
N LEU A 93 18.78 60.74 -14.20
CA LEU A 93 17.34 60.56 -14.03
C LEU A 93 16.93 59.09 -13.85
N ILE A 94 17.90 58.17 -13.93
CA ILE A 94 17.66 56.74 -14.08
C ILE A 94 18.70 55.94 -13.29
N ASP A 95 18.24 55.15 -12.31
CA ASP A 95 19.11 54.22 -11.57
C ASP A 95 19.37 52.96 -12.43
N GLY A 96 20.61 52.76 -12.91
CA GLY A 96 21.03 51.57 -13.68
C GLY A 96 22.20 51.84 -14.66
N GLU A 97 22.68 50.82 -15.38
CA GLU A 97 23.79 50.99 -16.35
C GLU A 97 23.29 51.43 -17.74
N ILE A 98 22.04 51.10 -18.10
CA ILE A 98 21.47 51.35 -19.43
C ILE A 98 19.96 51.67 -19.34
N ALA A 99 19.52 52.67 -20.11
CA ALA A 99 18.12 53.07 -20.22
C ALA A 99 17.45 52.55 -21.51
N MET A 100 16.25 51.98 -21.37
CA MET A 100 15.42 51.51 -22.48
C MET A 100 14.02 52.13 -22.44
N ILE A 101 13.51 52.62 -23.57
CA ILE A 101 12.14 53.13 -23.70
C ILE A 101 11.24 52.01 -24.26
N ALA A 102 10.26 51.57 -23.46
CA ALA A 102 9.32 50.51 -23.86
C ALA A 102 8.03 51.07 -24.48
N TYR A 103 7.57 50.39 -25.54
CA TYR A 103 6.31 50.70 -26.22
C TYR A 103 5.26 49.59 -26.06
N ASP A 104 5.70 48.38 -25.76
CA ASP A 104 4.85 47.22 -25.53
C ASP A 104 5.35 46.49 -24.28
N LEU A 105 4.43 46.23 -23.36
CA LEU A 105 4.72 45.72 -22.03
C LEU A 105 3.67 44.69 -21.65
N SER A 106 4.10 43.48 -21.27
CA SER A 106 3.21 42.40 -20.88
C SER A 106 3.65 41.75 -19.57
N LYS A 107 2.66 41.42 -18.72
CA LYS A 107 2.85 40.68 -17.47
C LYS A 107 2.71 39.18 -17.77
N LYS A 108 3.76 38.38 -17.51
CA LYS A 108 3.71 36.91 -17.71
C LYS A 108 2.90 36.16 -16.63
N LEU A 109 2.19 36.87 -15.74
CA LEU A 109 1.55 36.28 -14.55
C LEU A 109 0.18 35.62 -14.83
N ALA A 110 -0.50 35.90 -15.94
CA ALA A 110 -1.81 35.30 -16.22
C ALA A 110 -1.73 33.80 -16.57
N GLU A 111 -0.66 33.36 -17.24
CA GLU A 111 -0.50 31.95 -17.63
C GLU A 111 -0.07 31.06 -16.46
N GLU A 112 0.71 31.58 -15.51
CA GLU A 112 1.24 30.78 -14.39
C GLU A 112 0.22 30.53 -13.27
N ILE A 113 -0.73 31.46 -13.06
CA ILE A 113 -1.85 31.29 -12.11
C ILE A 113 -2.91 30.32 -12.67
N ASP A 114 -3.23 30.41 -13.97
CA ASP A 114 -4.16 29.47 -14.61
C ASP A 114 -3.58 28.04 -14.73
N LEU A 115 -2.27 27.92 -14.95
CA LEU A 115 -1.58 26.63 -14.93
C LEU A 115 -1.54 26.02 -13.51
N ARG A 116 -1.35 26.82 -12.45
CA ARG A 116 -1.39 26.35 -11.06
C ARG A 116 -2.81 25.96 -10.62
N SER A 117 -3.81 26.77 -10.92
CA SER A 117 -5.23 26.49 -10.62
C SER A 117 -5.75 25.21 -11.31
N ASN A 118 -5.41 25.01 -12.59
CA ASN A 118 -5.75 23.79 -13.31
C ASN A 118 -4.97 22.55 -12.82
N ARG A 119 -3.73 22.74 -12.36
CA ARG A 119 -2.93 21.66 -11.77
C ARG A 119 -3.46 21.25 -10.40
N GLU A 120 -3.86 22.20 -9.56
CA GLU A 120 -4.48 21.94 -8.24
C GLU A 120 -5.81 21.21 -8.38
N LYS A 121 -6.72 21.67 -9.26
CA LYS A 121 -7.98 20.96 -9.55
C LYS A 121 -7.76 19.54 -10.07
N ARG A 122 -6.72 19.32 -10.89
CA ARG A 122 -6.35 17.98 -11.37
C ARG A 122 -5.81 17.09 -10.26
N ILE A 123 -4.98 17.63 -9.37
CA ILE A 123 -4.47 16.90 -8.21
C ILE A 123 -5.61 16.57 -7.25
N GLU A 124 -6.50 17.52 -6.96
CA GLU A 124 -7.66 17.32 -6.08
C GLU A 124 -8.59 16.22 -6.64
N ASN A 125 -8.96 16.30 -7.93
CA ASN A 125 -9.75 15.24 -8.57
C ASN A 125 -9.03 13.88 -8.61
N ALA A 126 -7.72 13.85 -8.82
CA ALA A 126 -6.94 12.62 -8.78
C ALA A 126 -6.86 12.04 -7.36
N THR A 127 -6.80 12.88 -6.33
CA THR A 127 -6.83 12.43 -4.93
C THR A 127 -8.20 11.95 -4.51
N LEU A 128 -9.27 12.60 -4.98
CA LEU A 128 -10.65 12.19 -4.71
C LEU A 128 -10.94 10.83 -5.34
N THR A 129 -10.64 10.67 -6.64
CA THR A 129 -10.80 9.38 -7.35
C THR A 129 -9.93 8.27 -6.74
N ARG A 130 -8.73 8.58 -6.26
CA ARG A 130 -7.87 7.61 -5.55
C ARG A 130 -8.44 7.22 -4.19
N LYS A 131 -9.02 8.16 -3.44
CA LYS A 131 -9.72 7.86 -2.16
C LYS A 131 -10.94 6.97 -2.40
N GLU A 132 -11.78 7.31 -3.38
CA GLU A 132 -12.96 6.51 -3.74
C GLU A 132 -12.58 5.10 -4.22
N ALA A 133 -11.53 4.97 -5.02
CA ALA A 133 -11.02 3.67 -5.46
C ALA A 133 -10.48 2.84 -4.29
N HIS A 134 -9.76 3.47 -3.36
CA HIS A 134 -9.23 2.80 -2.18
C HIS A 134 -10.35 2.33 -1.23
N GLU A 135 -11.40 3.14 -1.05
CA GLU A 135 -12.56 2.79 -0.24
C GLU A 135 -13.34 1.61 -0.85
N LYS A 136 -13.54 1.60 -2.18
CA LYS A 136 -14.15 0.46 -2.88
C LYS A 136 -13.33 -0.83 -2.73
N ILE A 137 -12.01 -0.75 -2.84
CA ILE A 137 -11.12 -1.92 -2.66
C ILE A 137 -11.23 -2.44 -1.22
N ASN A 138 -11.23 -1.56 -0.23
CA ASN A 138 -11.37 -1.95 1.17
C ASN A 138 -12.73 -2.63 1.45
N LEU A 139 -13.81 -2.13 0.83
CA LEU A 139 -15.13 -2.75 0.93
C LEU A 139 -15.13 -4.18 0.36
N ILE A 140 -14.56 -4.36 -0.84
CA ILE A 140 -14.46 -5.68 -1.50
C ILE A 140 -13.62 -6.65 -0.66
N GLN A 141 -12.50 -6.19 -0.10
CA GLN A 141 -11.65 -7.02 0.76
C GLN A 141 -12.37 -7.45 2.04
N LYS A 142 -13.16 -6.55 2.64
CA LYS A 142 -13.95 -6.85 3.83
C LYS A 142 -15.04 -7.89 3.52
N GLU A 143 -15.79 -7.70 2.44
CA GLU A 143 -16.81 -8.67 1.99
C GLU A 143 -16.20 -10.04 1.67
N ALA A 144 -15.05 -10.07 1.00
CA ALA A 144 -14.34 -11.32 0.72
C ALA A 144 -13.90 -12.03 2.01
N ALA A 145 -13.37 -11.30 2.99
CA ALA A 145 -12.97 -11.86 4.28
C ALA A 145 -14.17 -12.45 5.05
N ASP A 146 -15.31 -11.76 5.03
CA ASP A 146 -16.53 -12.23 5.69
C ASP A 146 -17.11 -13.49 5.01
N ARG A 147 -17.10 -13.54 3.66
CA ARG A 147 -17.47 -14.77 2.92
C ARG A 147 -16.56 -15.95 3.25
N VAL A 148 -15.25 -15.73 3.33
CA VAL A 148 -14.29 -16.79 3.69
C VAL A 148 -14.55 -17.31 5.11
N LYS A 149 -14.86 -16.42 6.06
CA LYS A 149 -15.23 -16.84 7.42
C LYS A 149 -16.48 -17.71 7.44
N LEU A 150 -17.51 -17.33 6.68
CA LEU A 150 -18.76 -18.09 6.60
C LEU A 150 -18.52 -19.50 6.02
N ILE A 151 -17.79 -19.59 4.90
CA ILE A 151 -17.46 -20.89 4.27
C ILE A 151 -16.68 -21.79 5.23
N LYS A 152 -15.70 -21.24 5.97
CA LYS A 152 -14.93 -22.01 6.96
C LYS A 152 -15.83 -22.55 8.08
N LYS A 153 -16.79 -21.76 8.55
CA LYS A 153 -17.73 -22.18 9.59
C LYS A 153 -18.64 -23.31 9.08
N GLU A 154 -19.25 -23.15 7.91
CA GLU A 154 -20.10 -24.19 7.30
C GLU A 154 -19.31 -25.48 7.02
N ALA A 155 -18.06 -25.37 6.56
CA ALA A 155 -17.21 -26.53 6.34
C ALA A 155 -16.89 -27.27 7.66
N ALA A 156 -16.59 -26.53 8.74
CA ALA A 156 -16.34 -27.12 10.05
C ALA A 156 -17.58 -27.84 10.60
N GLU A 157 -18.77 -27.28 10.44
CA GLU A 157 -20.04 -27.91 10.83
C GLU A 157 -20.28 -29.21 10.04
N LYS A 158 -20.08 -29.19 8.71
CA LYS A 158 -20.19 -30.40 7.87
C LYS A 158 -19.18 -31.47 8.27
N ILE A 159 -17.93 -31.12 8.53
CA ILE A 159 -16.90 -32.06 8.99
C ILE A 159 -17.30 -32.68 10.34
N SER A 160 -17.81 -31.87 11.26
CA SER A 160 -18.31 -32.36 12.55
C SER A 160 -19.46 -33.35 12.37
N LEU A 161 -20.39 -33.06 11.46
CA LEU A 161 -21.52 -33.94 11.16
C LEU A 161 -21.05 -35.29 10.60
N ILE A 162 -20.13 -35.27 9.63
CA ILE A 162 -19.54 -36.49 9.03
C ILE A 162 -18.80 -37.30 10.08
N GLN A 163 -18.07 -36.66 11.00
CA GLN A 163 -17.39 -37.37 12.09
C GLN A 163 -18.38 -38.00 13.07
N ALA A 164 -19.48 -37.32 13.38
CA ALA A 164 -20.55 -37.87 14.22
C ALA A 164 -21.23 -39.07 13.55
N GLU A 165 -21.57 -38.97 12.26
CA GLU A 165 -22.12 -40.09 11.48
C GLU A 165 -21.15 -41.27 11.43
N LYS A 166 -19.86 -41.03 11.20
CA LYS A 166 -18.85 -42.10 11.21
C LYS A 166 -18.73 -42.79 12.58
N ARG A 167 -18.88 -42.05 13.68
CA ARG A 167 -18.91 -42.61 15.04
C ARG A 167 -20.18 -43.43 15.27
N ALA A 168 -21.33 -42.93 14.86
CA ALA A 168 -22.59 -43.65 14.95
C ALA A 168 -22.58 -44.94 14.11
N LEU A 169 -22.01 -44.88 12.90
CA LEU A 169 -21.85 -46.05 12.03
C LEU A 169 -20.90 -47.07 12.63
N ARG A 170 -19.79 -46.63 13.26
CA ARG A 170 -18.90 -47.53 14.02
C ARG A 170 -19.65 -48.18 15.17
N ALA A 171 -20.37 -47.40 15.99
CA ALA A 171 -21.15 -47.92 17.10
C ALA A 171 -22.24 -48.94 16.67
N LEU A 172 -22.81 -48.76 15.47
CA LEU A 172 -23.78 -49.70 14.87
C LEU A 172 -23.12 -50.97 14.30
N MET A 173 -21.86 -50.89 13.88
CA MET A 173 -21.10 -52.01 13.31
C MET A 173 -20.23 -52.74 14.34
N SER A 174 -20.08 -52.16 15.53
CA SER A 174 -19.33 -52.73 16.64
C SER A 174 -20.29 -53.44 17.58
N PHE A 175 -20.16 -54.75 17.68
CA PHE A 175 -20.85 -55.52 18.71
C PHE A 175 -19.87 -55.77 19.85
N THR A 176 -20.28 -55.43 21.07
CA THR A 176 -19.53 -55.79 22.26
C THR A 176 -19.91 -57.21 22.67
N TYR A 177 -18.91 -58.08 22.78
CA TYR A 177 -19.07 -59.44 23.26
C TYR A 177 -18.25 -59.61 24.54
N ASP A 178 -18.80 -60.32 25.50
CA ASP A 178 -18.03 -60.81 26.64
C ASP A 178 -17.53 -62.21 26.29
N ILE A 179 -16.23 -62.38 26.08
CA ILE A 179 -15.61 -63.64 25.65
C ILE A 179 -14.51 -64.09 26.62
N PRO A 180 -14.20 -65.40 26.71
CA PRO A 180 -13.05 -65.86 27.45
C PRO A 180 -11.75 -65.26 26.93
N ILE A 181 -10.85 -64.83 27.82
CA ILE A 181 -9.54 -64.27 27.44
C ILE A 181 -8.71 -65.25 26.60
N GLU A 182 -8.86 -66.55 26.85
CA GLU A 182 -8.16 -67.64 26.16
C GLU A 182 -8.61 -67.80 24.69
N GLU A 183 -9.80 -67.31 24.33
CA GLU A 183 -10.31 -67.36 22.95
C GLU A 183 -9.75 -66.22 22.07
N ILE A 184 -9.05 -65.26 22.67
CA ILE A 184 -8.42 -64.14 21.97
C ILE A 184 -7.05 -64.58 21.44
N ASP A 185 -6.92 -64.66 20.12
CA ASP A 185 -5.69 -64.96 19.42
C ASP A 185 -4.81 -63.71 19.32
N ILE A 186 -3.56 -63.76 19.79
CA ILE A 186 -2.63 -62.63 19.77
C ILE A 186 -1.67 -62.79 18.60
N PRO A 187 -1.64 -61.84 17.63
CA PRO A 187 -0.64 -61.86 16.58
C PRO A 187 0.79 -61.72 17.10
N ASP A 188 1.73 -62.45 16.50
CA ASP A 188 3.18 -62.30 16.75
C ASP A 188 3.71 -60.89 16.46
N SER A 189 2.95 -60.07 15.73
CA SER A 189 3.31 -58.68 15.43
C SER A 189 3.22 -57.73 16.64
N PHE A 190 2.58 -58.15 17.73
CA PHE A 190 2.54 -57.34 18.95
C PHE A 190 3.89 -57.40 19.67
N ALA A 191 4.54 -56.25 19.79
CA ALA A 191 5.71 -56.11 20.65
C ALA A 191 5.27 -56.07 22.12
N GLU A 192 6.05 -56.71 23.00
CA GLU A 192 5.84 -56.60 24.44
C GLU A 192 5.90 -55.12 24.86
N PRO A 193 4.88 -54.61 25.58
CA PRO A 193 4.88 -53.25 26.06
C PRO A 193 6.01 -53.00 27.07
N ASN A 194 6.53 -51.77 27.09
CA ASN A 194 7.62 -51.39 27.98
C ASN A 194 7.26 -51.68 29.46
N PRO A 195 8.10 -52.41 30.23
CA PRO A 195 7.79 -52.82 31.59
C PRO A 195 7.44 -51.67 32.55
N ASN A 196 8.13 -50.53 32.43
CA ASN A 196 7.86 -49.36 33.30
C ASN A 196 6.50 -48.73 32.98
N LYS A 197 6.09 -48.73 31.71
CA LYS A 197 4.75 -48.26 31.30
C LYS A 197 3.66 -49.24 31.70
N MET A 198 3.97 -50.54 31.69
CA MET A 198 3.06 -51.58 32.16
C MET A 198 2.77 -51.45 33.64
N LEU A 199 3.79 -51.28 34.49
CA LEU A 199 3.60 -51.10 35.94
C LEU A 199 2.75 -49.87 36.26
N ALA A 200 3.04 -48.73 35.64
CA ALA A 200 2.25 -47.51 35.83
C ALA A 200 0.78 -47.68 35.42
N LYS A 201 0.53 -48.41 34.32
CA LYS A 201 -0.83 -48.75 33.90
C LYS A 201 -1.48 -49.72 34.89
N LEU A 202 -0.76 -50.72 35.37
CA LEU A 202 -1.29 -51.70 36.33
C LEU A 202 -1.78 -51.01 37.62
N GLU A 203 -1.02 -50.03 38.14
CA GLU A 203 -1.44 -49.18 39.27
C GLU A 203 -2.67 -48.32 38.93
N GLU A 204 -2.71 -47.69 37.76
CA GLU A 204 -3.86 -46.90 37.29
C GLU A 204 -5.15 -47.74 37.23
N TYR A 205 -5.04 -48.98 36.76
CA TYR A 205 -6.15 -49.91 36.59
C TYR A 205 -6.60 -50.57 37.91
N GLN A 206 -5.78 -50.57 38.95
CA GLN A 206 -6.23 -50.95 40.31
C GLN A 206 -7.22 -49.93 40.88
N VAL A 207 -7.07 -48.65 40.52
CA VAL A 207 -7.93 -47.55 41.00
C VAL A 207 -9.20 -47.42 40.16
N ASN A 208 -9.11 -47.66 38.85
CA ASN A 208 -10.25 -47.63 37.93
C ASN A 208 -10.17 -48.77 36.91
N PRO A 209 -10.85 -49.92 37.15
CA PRO A 209 -10.77 -51.10 36.29
C PRO A 209 -11.63 -50.96 35.02
N ASP A 210 -11.39 -49.92 34.23
CA ASP A 210 -12.05 -49.75 32.92
C ASP A 210 -11.28 -50.48 31.82
N LEU A 211 -11.49 -51.79 31.76
CA LEU A 211 -10.88 -52.69 30.76
C LEU A 211 -11.64 -52.70 29.43
N THR A 212 -12.59 -51.78 29.20
CA THR A 212 -13.31 -51.67 27.93
C THR A 212 -12.39 -51.17 26.80
N GLY A 213 -12.80 -51.38 25.54
CA GLY A 213 -12.06 -50.91 24.36
C GLY A 213 -10.91 -51.80 23.92
N VAL A 214 -11.00 -53.11 24.19
CA VAL A 214 -10.18 -54.13 23.52
C VAL A 214 -10.82 -54.48 22.20
N LEU A 215 -10.09 -54.31 21.11
CA LEU A 215 -10.60 -54.49 19.74
C LEU A 215 -10.14 -55.83 19.20
N VAL A 216 -11.07 -56.63 18.68
CA VAL A 216 -10.78 -57.92 18.03
C VAL A 216 -11.42 -57.99 16.65
N TYR A 217 -10.90 -58.83 15.76
CA TYR A 217 -11.51 -59.11 14.46
C TYR A 217 -11.55 -60.62 14.17
N PRO A 218 -12.57 -61.12 13.46
CA PRO A 218 -12.61 -62.53 13.04
C PRO A 218 -11.52 -62.81 12.01
N ASN A 219 -10.67 -63.82 12.27
CA ASN A 219 -9.59 -64.26 11.39
C ASN A 219 -9.51 -65.79 11.41
N ASN A 220 -9.76 -66.45 10.28
CA ASN A 220 -9.69 -67.91 10.16
C ASN A 220 -10.48 -68.69 11.25
N GLY A 221 -11.62 -68.16 11.68
CA GLY A 221 -12.47 -68.81 12.71
C GLY A 221 -12.07 -68.52 14.16
N LYS A 222 -11.04 -67.70 14.40
CA LYS A 222 -10.65 -67.19 15.73
C LYS A 222 -10.88 -65.68 15.84
N LEU A 223 -11.00 -65.17 17.06
CA LEU A 223 -11.04 -63.74 17.32
C LEU A 223 -9.62 -63.25 17.58
N THR A 224 -9.04 -62.52 16.63
CA THR A 224 -7.67 -62.03 16.71
C THR A 224 -7.63 -60.61 17.26
N LEU A 225 -6.72 -60.34 18.20
CA LEU A 225 -6.51 -59.03 18.78
C LEU A 225 -6.04 -58.01 17.72
N TYR A 226 -6.70 -56.85 17.70
CA TYR A 226 -6.35 -55.72 16.83
C TYR A 226 -5.73 -54.56 17.62
N ASP A 227 -6.30 -54.23 18.78
CA ASP A 227 -5.85 -53.13 19.63
C ASP A 227 -6.25 -53.40 21.10
N GLY A 228 -5.56 -52.76 22.05
CA GLY A 228 -5.81 -52.94 23.48
C GLY A 228 -4.95 -54.01 24.15
N TYR A 229 -3.80 -54.38 23.58
CA TYR A 229 -2.91 -55.43 24.10
C TYR A 229 -2.46 -55.21 25.55
N THR A 230 -2.15 -53.97 25.94
CA THR A 230 -1.85 -53.65 27.35
C THR A 230 -3.01 -54.00 28.29
N LYS A 231 -4.26 -53.74 27.88
CA LYS A 231 -5.45 -54.04 28.70
C LYS A 231 -5.67 -55.55 28.77
N TYR A 232 -5.45 -56.26 27.67
CA TYR A 232 -5.47 -57.73 27.64
C TYR A 232 -4.47 -58.32 28.66
N LEU A 233 -3.22 -57.83 28.65
CA LEU A 233 -2.18 -58.31 29.57
C LEU A 233 -2.51 -57.99 31.04
N ILE A 234 -3.03 -56.80 31.31
CA ILE A 234 -3.46 -56.41 32.67
C ILE A 234 -4.63 -57.29 33.13
N ALA A 235 -5.60 -57.57 32.26
CA ALA A 235 -6.71 -58.44 32.60
C ALA A 235 -6.25 -59.86 32.92
N LEU A 236 -5.26 -60.36 32.16
CA LEU A 236 -4.64 -61.66 32.40
C LEU A 236 -3.88 -61.70 33.74
N ASP A 237 -3.13 -60.64 34.06
CA ASP A 237 -2.41 -60.50 35.35
C ASP A 237 -3.37 -60.43 36.54
N GLN A 238 -4.50 -59.75 36.39
CA GLN A 238 -5.56 -59.65 37.40
C GLN A 238 -6.41 -60.92 37.53
N GLY A 239 -6.13 -61.98 36.76
CA GLY A 239 -6.87 -63.24 36.79
C GLY A 239 -8.30 -63.13 36.25
N ILE A 240 -8.58 -62.12 35.42
CA ILE A 240 -9.88 -61.95 34.79
C ILE A 240 -10.03 -63.02 33.70
N THR A 241 -11.10 -63.80 33.78
CA THR A 241 -11.32 -64.93 32.86
C THR A 241 -12.09 -64.56 31.60
N ARG A 242 -12.83 -63.44 31.64
CA ARG A 242 -13.68 -62.96 30.54
C ARG A 242 -13.50 -61.47 30.33
N LEU A 243 -13.43 -61.06 29.07
CA LEU A 243 -13.16 -59.69 28.68
C LEU A 243 -14.22 -59.19 27.72
N GLN A 244 -14.73 -57.98 27.99
CA GLN A 244 -15.60 -57.29 27.05
C GLN A 244 -14.76 -56.75 25.89
N VAL A 245 -14.93 -57.35 24.72
CA VAL A 245 -14.25 -56.97 23.49
C VAL A 245 -15.21 -56.36 22.50
N GLU A 246 -14.72 -55.46 21.68
CA GLU A 246 -15.43 -54.88 20.55
C GLU A 246 -14.98 -55.56 19.27
N VAL A 247 -15.92 -56.26 18.60
CA VAL A 247 -15.63 -56.96 17.35
C VAL A 247 -15.72 -55.96 16.20
N ILE A 248 -14.61 -55.76 15.50
CA ILE A 248 -14.51 -54.91 14.32
C ILE A 248 -14.34 -55.76 13.06
N CYS A 249 -14.94 -55.32 11.95
CA CYS A 249 -14.58 -55.87 10.65
C CYS A 249 -13.16 -55.41 10.29
N LYS A 250 -12.26 -56.34 9.97
CA LYS A 250 -10.88 -56.01 9.54
C LYS A 250 -10.94 -54.90 8.49
N PRO A 251 -10.35 -53.72 8.73
CA PRO A 251 -10.29 -52.70 7.69
C PRO A 251 -9.51 -53.31 6.53
N LYS A 252 -10.15 -53.44 5.36
CA LYS A 252 -9.39 -53.60 4.13
C LYS A 252 -8.48 -52.39 4.08
N PHE A 253 -7.18 -52.60 4.29
CA PHE A 253 -6.20 -51.58 3.94
C PHE A 253 -6.51 -51.22 2.49
N ALA A 254 -6.95 -49.98 2.27
CA ALA A 254 -7.10 -49.46 0.92
C ALA A 254 -5.71 -49.53 0.32
N THR A 255 -5.48 -50.54 -0.52
CA THR A 255 -4.34 -50.56 -1.42
C THR A 255 -4.52 -49.33 -2.29
N ASN A 256 -3.75 -48.28 -2.01
CA ASN A 256 -3.70 -47.09 -2.85
C ASN A 256 -3.28 -47.56 -4.25
N ILE A 257 -4.21 -47.49 -5.21
CA ILE A 257 -3.94 -47.46 -6.64
C ILE A 257 -3.93 -45.99 -7.05
#